data_AF-A0A3B8SJE9-F1
#
_entry.id   AF-A0A3B8SJE9-F1
#
_cell.length_a   1.000
_cell.length_b   1.000
_cell.length_c   1.000
_cell.angle_alpha   90.00
_cell.angle_beta   90.00
_cell.angle_gamma   90.00
#
_symmetry.space_group_name_H-M   'P 1'
#
loop_
_entity.id
_entity.type
_entity.pdbx_description
1 polymer ?
#
loop_
_entity_poly.entity_id
_entity_poly.type
_entity_poly.pdbx_seq_one_letter_code
_entity_poly.pdbx_strand_id
1 'polypeptide(L)'
;MDTTFYDVSTEYIEKDGKFIATVRYANHKQGVLILDDVALAEKGDYNIMFNTVSLYNVKKKILKKLNPCDIIIFRGTVSGSTYYSKENNEYEDDEVIKSLESIKDVIVVEGRYNG
;
A
#
# COMPACT_ATOMS: atom_id res chain seq x y z
N MET A 1 -42.25 -13.36 -2.37
CA MET A 1 -40.90 -13.01 -2.84
C MET A 1 -40.27 -12.23 -1.71
N ASP A 2 -39.44 -12.87 -0.90
CA ASP A 2 -38.66 -12.16 0.11
C ASP A 2 -37.60 -11.33 -0.62
N THR A 3 -37.56 -10.05 -0.29
CA THR A 3 -36.60 -9.10 -0.85
C THR A 3 -35.46 -9.06 0.14
N THR A 4 -34.33 -9.68 -0.20
CA THR A 4 -33.11 -9.59 0.61
C THR A 4 -32.63 -8.14 0.56
N PHE A 5 -32.59 -7.48 1.71
CA PHE A 5 -32.03 -6.14 1.85
C PHE A 5 -30.54 -6.29 2.18
N TYR A 6 -29.68 -5.82 1.29
CA TYR A 6 -28.25 -5.69 1.58
C TYR A 6 -28.03 -4.35 2.29
N ASP A 7 -27.59 -4.40 3.55
CA ASP A 7 -27.04 -3.22 4.21
C ASP A 7 -25.54 -3.20 3.92
N VAL A 8 -25.11 -2.27 3.06
CA VAL A 8 -23.71 -2.09 2.71
C VAL A 8 -23.19 -0.90 3.51
N SER A 9 -22.33 -1.18 4.48
CA SER A 9 -21.58 -0.13 5.19
C SER A 9 -20.15 -0.07 4.67
N THR A 10 -19.62 1.14 4.52
CA THR A 10 -18.25 1.39 4.10
C THR A 10 -17.48 2.00 5.25
N GLU A 11 -16.44 1.32 5.74
CA GLU A 11 -15.50 1.90 6.68
C GLU A 11 -14.28 2.43 5.92
N TYR A 12 -14.02 3.73 6.06
CA TYR A 12 -12.85 4.37 5.49
C TYR A 12 -11.70 4.35 6.47
N ILE A 13 -10.64 3.60 6.13
CA ILE A 13 -9.41 3.56 6.92
C ILE A 13 -8.39 4.47 6.23
N GLU A 14 -8.03 5.57 6.87
CA GLU A 14 -6.91 6.41 6.46
C GLU A 14 -5.80 6.34 7.52
N LYS A 15 -4.61 5.88 7.11
CA LYS A 15 -3.46 5.73 8.00
C LYS A 15 -2.20 6.32 7.39
N ASP A 16 -1.77 7.43 7.98
CA ASP A 16 -0.45 8.02 7.72
C ASP A 16 0.63 7.24 8.47
N GLY A 17 1.66 6.81 7.75
CA GLY A 17 2.66 5.91 8.30
C GLY A 17 4.04 6.06 7.71
N LYS A 18 5.00 5.43 8.39
CA LYS A 18 6.32 5.12 7.84
C LYS A 18 6.27 3.69 7.32
N PHE A 19 6.77 3.47 6.12
CA PHE A 19 6.74 2.19 5.45
C PHE A 19 8.14 1.75 5.06
N ILE A 20 8.31 0.44 4.93
CA ILE A 20 9.45 -0.19 4.26
C ILE A 20 8.92 -0.98 3.08
N ALA A 21 9.66 -0.98 1.97
CA ALA A 21 9.31 -1.76 0.79
C ALA A 21 10.54 -2.07 -0.05
N THR A 22 10.41 -3.05 -0.93
CA THR A 22 11.40 -3.37 -1.95
C THR A 22 10.98 -2.76 -3.29
N VAL A 23 11.88 -2.09 -3.99
CA VAL A 23 11.62 -1.55 -5.31
C VAL A 23 11.65 -2.69 -6.33
N ARG A 24 10.51 -3.03 -6.93
CA ARG A 24 10.45 -3.93 -8.08
C ARG A 24 10.84 -3.21 -9.36
N TYR A 25 10.33 -1.99 -9.55
CA TYR A 25 10.51 -1.23 -10.78
C TYR A 25 10.36 0.27 -10.55
N ALA A 26 11.21 1.08 -11.18
CA ALA A 26 11.11 2.54 -11.14
C ALA A 26 11.31 3.15 -12.55
N ASN A 27 10.31 3.89 -13.02
CA ASN A 27 10.36 4.59 -14.32
C ASN A 27 10.12 6.09 -14.18
N HIS A 28 11.22 6.83 -14.18
CA HIS A 28 11.21 8.29 -14.05
C HIS A 28 10.66 9.05 -15.27
N LYS A 29 10.49 8.40 -16.43
CA LYS A 29 9.86 9.00 -17.61
C LYS A 29 8.33 8.93 -17.51
N GLN A 30 7.80 7.82 -17.02
CA GLN A 30 6.37 7.58 -16.87
C GLN A 30 5.83 7.99 -15.49
N GLY A 31 6.71 8.28 -14.52
CA GLY A 31 6.28 8.61 -13.16
C GLY A 31 5.76 7.40 -12.38
N VAL A 32 6.20 6.19 -12.75
CA VAL A 32 5.71 4.92 -12.22
C VAL A 32 6.73 4.31 -11.25
N LEU A 33 6.26 3.83 -10.11
CA LEU A 33 7.00 3.03 -9.13
C LEU A 33 6.19 1.79 -8.78
N ILE A 34 6.80 0.62 -8.84
CA ILE A 34 6.20 -0.63 -8.36
C ILE A 34 7.03 -1.10 -7.18
N LEU A 35 6.34 -1.34 -6.06
CA LEU A 35 6.93 -1.78 -4.81
C LEU A 35 6.39 -3.16 -4.44
N ASP A 36 7.24 -3.96 -3.82
CA ASP A 36 6.91 -5.24 -3.19
C ASP A 36 7.06 -5.15 -1.68
N ASP A 37 6.38 -6.06 -0.98
CA ASP A 37 6.49 -6.27 0.47
C ASP A 37 6.34 -4.98 1.26
N VAL A 38 5.34 -4.16 0.90
CA VAL A 38 5.12 -2.87 1.55
C VAL A 38 4.58 -3.12 2.94
N ALA A 39 5.43 -2.94 3.94
CA ALA A 39 5.10 -3.11 5.34
C ALA A 39 5.04 -1.78 6.07
N LEU A 40 4.09 -1.67 6.99
CA LEU A 40 4.04 -0.55 7.91
C LEU A 40 5.13 -0.75 8.98
N ALA A 41 5.99 0.25 9.15
CA ALA A 41 7.05 0.24 10.14
C ALA A 41 6.53 0.81 11.48
N GLU A 42 5.86 -0.02 12.27
CA GLU A 42 5.49 0.27 13.66
C GLU A 42 6.52 -0.34 14.64
N LYS A 43 6.50 0.09 15.90
CA LYS A 43 7.51 -0.31 16.90
C LYS A 43 7.53 -1.84 17.08
N GLY A 44 8.47 -2.51 16.42
CA GLY A 44 8.76 -3.94 16.61
C GLY A 44 8.00 -4.89 15.69
N ASP A 45 7.02 -4.40 14.93
CA ASP A 45 6.20 -5.22 14.03
C ASP A 45 6.34 -4.78 12.58
N TYR A 46 6.49 -5.76 11.69
CA TYR A 46 6.50 -5.60 10.25
C TYR A 46 5.25 -6.26 9.66
N ASN A 47 4.16 -5.51 9.63
CA ASN A 47 2.91 -5.99 9.04
C ASN A 47 2.90 -5.62 7.55
N ILE A 48 3.01 -6.63 6.68
CA ILE A 48 2.87 -6.45 5.22
C ILE A 48 1.45 -6.00 4.93
N MET A 49 1.34 -4.79 4.38
CA MET A 49 0.08 -4.17 3.99
C MET A 49 -0.26 -4.46 2.53
N PHE A 50 0.78 -4.57 1.68
CA PHE A 50 0.65 -4.86 0.25
C PHE A 50 1.77 -5.80 -0.20
N ASN A 51 1.43 -6.90 -0.87
CA ASN A 51 2.44 -7.76 -1.51
C ASN A 51 3.10 -7.07 -2.70
N THR A 52 2.29 -6.40 -3.53
CA THR A 52 2.76 -5.54 -4.63
C THR A 52 1.83 -4.35 -4.76
N VAL A 53 2.37 -3.14 -4.94
CA VAL A 53 1.58 -1.94 -5.22
C VAL A 53 2.21 -1.11 -6.35
N SER A 54 1.36 -0.58 -7.22
CA SER A 54 1.74 0.32 -8.30
C SER A 54 1.37 1.75 -7.95
N LEU A 55 2.35 2.65 -8.05
CA LEU A 55 2.24 4.05 -7.71
C LEU A 55 2.50 4.88 -8.95
N TYR A 56 1.58 5.80 -9.21
CA TYR A 56 1.61 6.67 -10.39
C TYR A 56 1.90 8.11 -9.97
N ASN A 57 2.36 8.93 -10.93
CA ASN A 57 2.69 10.33 -10.72
C ASN A 57 3.75 10.59 -9.63
N VAL A 58 4.64 9.62 -9.38
CA VAL A 58 5.73 9.77 -8.41
C VAL A 58 6.74 10.79 -8.93
N LYS A 59 7.19 11.70 -8.05
CA LYS A 59 8.10 12.79 -8.41
C LYS A 59 9.38 12.22 -9.06
N LYS A 60 9.70 12.70 -10.27
CA LYS A 60 10.90 12.30 -11.05
C LYS A 60 12.20 12.30 -10.24
N LYS A 61 12.37 13.25 -9.31
CA LYS A 61 13.56 13.36 -8.43
C LYS A 61 13.72 12.20 -7.45
N ILE A 62 12.61 11.55 -7.07
CA ILE A 62 12.60 10.34 -6.24
C ILE A 62 12.98 9.16 -7.12
N LEU A 63 12.25 8.96 -8.22
CA LEU A 63 12.44 7.82 -9.13
C LEU A 63 13.85 7.70 -9.71
N LYS A 64 14.52 8.84 -9.97
CA LYS A 64 15.91 8.84 -10.47
C LYS A 64 16.94 8.25 -9.51
N LYS A 65 16.59 8.12 -8.22
CA LYS A 65 17.48 7.61 -7.18
C LYS A 65 17.21 6.15 -6.84
N LEU A 66 16.19 5.55 -7.44
CA LEU A 66 15.75 4.19 -7.15
C LEU A 66 16.16 3.25 -8.27
N ASN A 67 16.65 2.09 -7.89
CA ASN A 67 16.94 0.97 -8.75
C ASN A 67 16.09 -0.24 -8.33
N PRO A 68 15.82 -1.18 -9.24
CA PRO A 68 15.26 -2.47 -8.86
C PRO A 68 16.08 -3.14 -7.75
N CYS A 69 15.39 -3.80 -6.84
CA CYS A 69 15.89 -4.43 -5.62
C CYS A 69 16.37 -3.47 -4.51
N ASP A 70 16.25 -2.15 -4.68
CA ASP A 70 16.52 -1.21 -3.59
C ASP A 70 15.49 -1.42 -2.47
N ILE A 71 15.95 -1.48 -1.22
CA ILE A 71 15.07 -1.39 -0.05
C ILE A 71 14.89 0.08 0.27
N ILE A 72 13.64 0.53 0.34
CA ILE A 72 13.32 1.93 0.66
C ILE A 72 12.52 2.04 1.94
N ILE A 73 12.78 3.12 2.65
CA ILE A 73 11.94 3.60 3.74
C ILE A 73 11.29 4.89 3.28
N PHE A 74 9.99 5.05 3.49
CA PHE A 74 9.26 6.23 3.06
C PHE A 74 8.10 6.56 4.00
N ARG A 75 7.54 7.76 3.87
CA ARG A 75 6.24 8.10 4.48
C ARG A 75 5.16 8.07 3.40
N GLY A 76 4.01 7.53 3.74
CA GLY A 76 2.85 7.47 2.85
C GLY A 76 1.55 7.46 3.64
N THR A 77 0.45 7.46 2.91
CA THR A 77 -0.91 7.37 3.45
C THR A 77 -1.56 6.15 2.84
N VAL A 78 -2.01 5.21 3.67
CA VAL A 78 -2.85 4.11 3.20
C VAL A 78 -4.30 4.52 3.39
N SER A 79 -5.05 4.49 2.30
CA SER A 79 -6.50 4.65 2.29
C SER A 79 -7.13 3.30 1.95
N GLY A 80 -8.28 2.99 2.53
CA GLY A 80 -9.03 1.82 2.12
C GLY A 80 -10.49 1.88 2.52
N SER A 81 -11.27 1.03 1.86
CA SER A 81 -12.69 0.84 2.12
C SER A 81 -12.94 -0.63 2.38
N THR A 82 -13.50 -0.94 3.55
CA THR A 82 -14.04 -2.27 3.84
C THR A 82 -15.51 -2.26 3.49
N TYR A 83 -15.93 -3.24 2.69
CA TYR A 83 -17.34 -3.50 2.41
C TYR A 83 -17.82 -4.60 3.34
N TYR A 84 -18.89 -4.31 4.07
CA TYR A 84 -19.60 -5.32 4.84
C TYR A 84 -20.91 -5.61 4.14
N SER A 85 -21.16 -6.88 3.78
CA SER A 85 -22.50 -7.33 3.46
C SER A 85 -23.08 -8.07 4.66
N LYS A 86 -24.36 -7.81 4.92
CA LYS A 86 -25.12 -8.50 5.96
C LYS A 86 -26.03 -9.53 5.32
N GLU A 87 -25.68 -10.80 5.41
CA GLU A 87 -26.56 -11.91 5.09
C GLU A 87 -26.91 -12.66 6.40
N ASN A 88 -28.19 -12.86 6.69
CA ASN A 88 -28.65 -13.65 7.84
C ASN A 88 -28.09 -13.25 9.24
N ASN A 89 -27.83 -11.97 9.50
CA ASN A 89 -27.24 -11.44 10.75
C ASN A 89 -25.77 -11.79 11.00
N GLU A 90 -25.06 -12.30 10.00
CA GLU A 90 -23.60 -12.44 10.03
C GLU A 90 -22.98 -11.39 9.10
N TYR A 91 -21.85 -10.81 9.53
CA TYR A 91 -21.06 -9.90 8.72
C TYR A 91 -20.01 -10.74 8.00
N GLU A 92 -20.05 -10.77 6.66
CA GLU A 92 -18.95 -11.32 5.86
C GLU A 92 -18.01 -10.17 5.46
N ASP A 93 -16.71 -10.33 5.75
CA ASP A 93 -15.66 -9.41 5.32
C ASP A 93 -15.40 -9.63 3.83
N ASP A 94 -16.13 -8.92 2.96
CA ASP A 94 -16.16 -9.25 1.53
C ASP A 94 -14.89 -8.81 0.78
N GLU A 95 -14.44 -7.56 0.98
CA GLU A 95 -13.27 -7.05 0.29
C GLU A 95 -12.73 -5.78 0.96
N VAL A 96 -11.41 -5.73 1.20
CA VAL A 96 -10.74 -4.50 1.62
C VAL A 96 -9.95 -3.94 0.44
N ILE A 97 -10.52 -2.95 -0.24
CA ILE A 97 -9.78 -2.22 -1.28
C ILE A 97 -8.85 -1.26 -0.56
N LYS A 98 -7.54 -1.46 -0.69
CA LYS A 98 -6.51 -0.58 -0.13
C LYS A 98 -5.73 0.09 -1.24
N SER A 99 -5.41 1.37 -1.04
CA SER A 99 -4.54 2.18 -1.88
C SER A 99 -3.43 2.80 -1.04
N LEU A 100 -2.27 3.02 -1.67
CA LEU A 100 -1.15 3.73 -1.07
C LEU A 100 -0.95 5.04 -1.84
N GLU A 101 -0.96 6.14 -1.12
CA GLU A 101 -0.86 7.48 -1.68
C GLU A 101 0.25 8.31 -1.01
N SER A 102 0.54 9.46 -1.60
CA SER A 102 1.32 10.54 -0.97
C SER A 102 2.73 10.17 -0.50
N ILE A 103 3.48 9.42 -1.30
CA ILE A 103 4.85 9.02 -0.98
C ILE A 103 5.79 10.22 -0.89
N LYS A 104 6.43 10.36 0.27
CA LYS A 104 7.41 11.40 0.61
C LYS A 104 8.52 10.84 1.49
N ASP A 105 9.56 11.66 1.70
CA ASP A 105 10.69 11.35 2.60
C ASP A 105 11.35 9.99 2.32
N VAL A 106 11.53 9.67 1.04
CA VAL A 106 12.11 8.39 0.60
C VAL A 106 13.61 8.36 0.92
N ILE A 107 14.01 7.34 1.67
CA ILE A 107 15.38 7.01 2.03
C ILE A 107 15.69 5.64 1.42
N VAL A 108 16.75 5.55 0.62
CA VAL A 108 17.27 4.26 0.14
C VAL A 108 18.13 3.68 1.25
N VAL A 109 17.78 2.47 1.69
CA VAL A 109 18.61 1.68 2.61
C VAL A 109 19.59 0.92 1.73
N GLU A 110 20.80 1.45 1.58
CA GLU A 110 21.83 0.78 0.79
C GLU A 110 22.15 -0.58 1.43
N GLY A 111 21.74 -1.64 0.73
CA GLY A 111 21.94 -3.01 1.14
C GLY A 111 21.52 -3.90 0.00
N ARG A 112 22.45 -4.24 -0.91
CA ARG A 112 22.24 -5.34 -1.84
C ARG A 112 21.96 -6.58 -0.99
N TYR A 113 20.72 -7.08 -1.02
CA TYR A 113 20.41 -8.39 -0.49
C TYR A 113 21.12 -9.41 -1.40
N ASN A 114 22.37 -9.72 -1.06
CA ASN A 114 23.09 -10.85 -1.65
C ASN A 114 22.52 -12.12 -1.00
N GLY A 115 21.33 -12.52 -1.44
CA GLY A 115 20.84 -13.88 -1.22
C GLY A 115 21.66 -14.87 -2.04
#